data_AF-A0A9D0W3P8-F1
#
_entry.id   AF-A0A9D0W3P8-F1
#
_cell.length_a   1.000
_cell.length_b   1.000
_cell.length_c   1.000
_cell.angle_alpha   90.00
_cell.angle_beta   90.00
_cell.angle_gamma   90.00
#
_symmetry.space_group_name_H-M   'P 1'
#
loop_
_entity.id
_entity.type
_entity.pdbx_description
1 polymer ?
#
loop_
_entity_poly.entity_id
_entity_poly.type
_entity_poly.pdbx_seq_one_letter_code
_entity_poly.pdbx_strand_id
1 'polypeptide(L)'
;MGGKLHDILHSDRDLKEIQRWLFSLLPLGVAFAFFFIFMLPLDIEQKDVILLTGGAAGFAGLEAYWVYRGWQRNEGVTIVLGLVGIALTALLVWGYTYHFGHILREIYERMPRGG
;
A
#
# COMPACT_ATOMS: atom_id res chain seq x y z
N MET A 1 3.86 -31.89 -5.88
CA MET A 1 3.52 -30.46 -5.69
C MET A 1 2.04 -30.11 -6.00
N GLY A 2 1.16 -31.07 -6.32
CA GLY A 2 -0.25 -30.78 -6.69
C GLY A 2 -1.29 -30.73 -5.54
N GLY A 3 -0.94 -31.18 -4.32
CA GLY A 3 -1.91 -31.27 -3.21
C GLY A 3 -2.32 -29.92 -2.61
N LYS A 4 -1.40 -28.94 -2.54
CA LYS A 4 -1.70 -27.61 -1.97
C LYS A 4 -2.82 -26.89 -2.71
N LEU A 5 -2.88 -26.98 -4.05
CA LEU A 5 -3.91 -26.32 -4.85
C LEU A 5 -5.33 -26.86 -4.59
N HIS A 6 -5.44 -28.12 -4.18
CA HIS A 6 -6.74 -28.74 -3.89
C HIS A 6 -7.23 -28.40 -2.48
N ASP A 7 -6.33 -28.40 -1.50
CA ASP A 7 -6.63 -27.96 -0.12
C ASP A 7 -6.99 -26.46 -0.06
N ILE A 8 -6.48 -25.68 -1.02
CA ILE A 8 -6.80 -24.27 -1.20
C ILE A 8 -8.30 -24.00 -1.43
N LEU A 9 -9.03 -24.96 -1.99
CA LEU A 9 -10.44 -24.78 -2.34
C LEU A 9 -11.43 -25.17 -1.23
N HIS A 10 -10.98 -25.80 -0.14
CA HIS A 10 -11.88 -26.47 0.83
C HIS A 10 -11.84 -25.94 2.27
N SER A 11 -11.06 -24.89 2.57
CA SER A 11 -10.82 -24.51 3.96
C SER A 11 -11.93 -23.62 4.56
N ASP A 12 -12.44 -24.05 5.72
CA ASP A 12 -13.48 -23.38 6.50
C ASP A 12 -12.94 -22.10 7.19
N ARG A 13 -13.78 -21.07 7.32
CA ARG A 13 -13.38 -19.72 7.74
C ARG A 13 -13.55 -19.57 9.26
N ASP A 14 -12.46 -19.66 10.03
CA ASP A 14 -12.53 -19.30 11.47
C ASP A 14 -12.59 -17.78 11.67
N LEU A 15 -13.73 -17.30 12.19
CA LEU A 15 -14.01 -15.89 12.51
C LEU A 15 -13.17 -15.35 13.67
N LYS A 16 -12.72 -16.20 14.61
CA LYS A 16 -11.98 -15.73 15.81
C LYS A 16 -10.59 -15.21 15.46
N GLU A 17 -9.97 -15.79 14.45
CA GLU A 17 -8.66 -15.36 13.97
C GLU A 17 -8.75 -14.02 13.20
N ILE A 18 -9.84 -13.81 12.45
CA ILE A 18 -10.12 -12.51 11.77
C ILE A 18 -10.28 -11.40 12.80
N GLN A 19 -10.96 -11.65 13.91
CA GLN A 19 -11.14 -10.67 14.98
C GLN A 19 -9.79 -10.29 15.61
N ARG A 20 -8.94 -11.27 15.93
CA ARG A 20 -7.62 -11.03 16.51
C ARG A 20 -6.70 -10.25 15.57
N TRP A 21 -6.83 -10.48 14.27
CA TRP A 21 -6.15 -9.70 13.23
C TRP A 21 -6.68 -8.27 13.10
N LEU A 22 -7.99 -8.06 13.08
CA LEU A 22 -8.57 -6.71 12.99
C LEU A 22 -8.10 -5.85 14.17
N PHE A 23 -7.97 -6.47 15.35
CA PHE A 23 -7.39 -5.83 16.53
C PHE A 23 -5.89 -5.53 16.42
N SER A 24 -5.10 -6.34 15.70
CA SER A 24 -3.68 -6.03 15.46
C SER A 24 -3.47 -4.96 14.39
N LEU A 25 -4.43 -4.77 13.50
CA LEU A 25 -4.42 -3.71 12.47
C LEU A 25 -4.80 -2.33 13.02
N LEU A 26 -5.58 -2.28 14.09
CA LEU A 26 -5.99 -1.04 14.76
C LEU A 26 -4.80 -0.12 15.10
N PRO A 27 -3.75 -0.57 15.81
CA PRO A 27 -2.60 0.29 16.12
C PRO A 27 -1.82 0.72 14.85
N LEU A 28 -1.75 -0.14 13.82
CA LEU A 28 -1.12 0.21 12.55
C LEU A 28 -1.92 1.27 11.79
N GLY A 29 -3.25 1.13 11.74
CA GLY A 29 -4.15 2.10 11.13
C GLY A 29 -4.14 3.44 11.85
N VAL A 30 -4.07 3.42 13.18
CA VAL A 30 -3.89 4.64 13.99
C VAL A 30 -2.56 5.32 13.66
N ALA A 31 -1.45 4.58 13.63
CA ALA A 31 -0.15 5.13 13.25
C ALA A 31 -0.14 5.72 11.83
N PHE A 32 -0.82 5.04 10.89
CA PHE A 32 -0.99 5.51 9.52
C PHE A 32 -1.83 6.80 9.44
N ALA A 33 -2.92 6.92 10.22
CA ALA A 33 -3.70 8.15 10.30
C ALA A 33 -2.86 9.32 10.87
N PHE A 34 -2.05 9.07 11.90
CA PHE A 34 -1.14 10.06 12.46
C PHE A 34 -0.11 10.54 11.42
N PHE A 35 0.40 9.67 10.55
CA PHE A 35 1.28 10.08 9.45
C PHE A 35 0.64 11.19 8.60
N PHE A 36 -0.62 11.05 8.17
CA PHE A 36 -1.31 12.11 7.40
C PHE A 36 -1.58 13.37 8.23
N ILE A 37 -2.04 13.22 9.47
CA ILE A 37 -2.35 14.35 10.36
C ILE A 37 -1.11 15.21 10.60
N PHE A 38 0.04 14.58 10.84
CA PHE A 38 1.29 15.31 11.06
C PHE A 38 1.88 15.87 9.76
N MET A 39 1.64 15.21 8.62
CA MET A 39 2.23 15.64 7.37
C MET A 39 1.46 16.77 6.66
N LEU A 40 0.13 16.79 6.77
CA LEU A 40 -0.73 17.83 6.20
C LEU A 40 -0.29 19.27 6.50
N PRO A 41 -0.03 19.67 7.77
CA PRO A 41 0.32 21.03 8.11
C PRO A 41 1.78 21.40 7.82
N LEU A 42 2.64 20.45 7.43
CA LEU A 42 4.04 20.74 7.13
C LEU A 42 4.17 21.43 5.76
N ASP A 43 5.00 22.45 5.68
CA ASP A 43 5.35 23.12 4.42
C ASP A 43 6.69 22.56 3.94
N ILE A 44 6.63 21.54 3.08
CA ILE A 44 7.78 20.79 2.58
C ILE A 44 7.68 20.74 1.06
N GLU A 45 8.80 20.97 0.38
CA GLU A 45 8.90 20.74 -1.06
C GLU A 45 8.50 19.29 -1.39
N GLN A 46 7.66 19.12 -2.41
CA GLN A 46 7.19 17.81 -2.88
C GLN A 46 6.33 17.02 -1.87
N LYS A 47 5.65 17.72 -0.94
CA LYS A 47 4.69 17.12 0.01
C LYS A 47 3.71 16.15 -0.66
N ASP A 48 3.20 16.47 -1.84
CA ASP A 48 2.25 15.62 -2.58
C ASP A 48 2.84 14.26 -2.92
N VAL A 49 4.13 14.20 -3.29
CA VAL A 49 4.82 12.96 -3.63
C VAL A 49 5.01 12.09 -2.38
N ILE A 50 5.35 12.70 -1.24
CA ILE A 50 5.55 11.98 0.02
C ILE A 50 4.20 11.49 0.57
N LEU A 51 3.13 12.29 0.49
CA LEU A 51 1.78 11.86 0.87
C LEU A 51 1.30 10.72 -0.02
N LEU A 52 1.54 10.80 -1.34
CA LEU A 52 1.17 9.76 -2.29
C LEU A 52 1.94 8.46 -2.04
N THR A 53 3.26 8.54 -1.89
CA THR A 53 4.12 7.36 -1.65
C THR A 53 3.86 6.75 -0.28
N GLY A 54 3.64 7.56 0.75
CA GLY A 54 3.21 7.11 2.07
C GLY A 54 1.84 6.41 2.03
N GLY A 55 0.87 7.02 1.33
CA GLY A 55 -0.45 6.42 1.09
C GLY A 55 -0.37 5.08 0.37
N ALA A 56 0.41 5.04 -0.71
CA ALA A 56 0.65 3.83 -1.48
C ALA A 56 1.37 2.75 -0.67
N ALA A 57 2.33 3.11 0.17
CA ALA A 57 3.01 2.15 1.05
C ALA A 57 2.05 1.54 2.07
N GLY A 58 1.14 2.33 2.64
CA GLY A 58 0.09 1.81 3.52
C GLY A 58 -0.88 0.88 2.81
N PHE A 59 -1.32 1.25 1.60
CA PHE A 59 -2.21 0.41 0.79
C PHE A 59 -1.51 -0.88 0.34
N ALA A 60 -0.28 -0.80 -0.15
CA ALA A 60 0.52 -1.97 -0.52
C ALA A 60 0.80 -2.88 0.69
N GLY A 61 1.01 -2.31 1.88
CA GLY A 61 1.15 -3.08 3.12
C GLY A 61 -0.13 -3.84 3.49
N LEU A 62 -1.30 -3.22 3.29
CA LEU A 62 -2.59 -3.89 3.49
C LEU A 62 -2.76 -5.04 2.48
N GLU A 63 -2.52 -4.80 1.20
CA GLU A 63 -2.61 -5.83 0.16
C GLU A 63 -1.58 -6.96 0.35
N ALA A 64 -0.35 -6.64 0.74
CA ALA A 64 0.68 -7.64 1.07
C ALA A 64 0.28 -8.52 2.26
N TYR A 65 -0.45 -7.94 3.22
CA TYR A 65 -1.06 -8.73 4.29
C TYR A 65 -2.14 -9.68 3.73
N TRP A 66 -3.01 -9.23 2.82
CA TRP A 66 -4.01 -10.09 2.18
C TRP A 66 -3.36 -11.22 1.36
N VAL A 67 -2.23 -10.95 0.72
CA VAL A 67 -1.40 -11.96 0.05
C VAL A 67 -0.84 -12.97 1.05
N TYR A 68 -0.24 -12.51 2.15
CA TYR A 68 0.29 -13.40 3.19
C TYR A 68 -0.80 -14.24 3.85
N ARG A 69 -1.95 -13.62 4.15
CA ARG A 69 -3.14 -14.30 4.66
C ARG A 69 -3.64 -15.32 3.64
N GLY A 70 -3.76 -14.94 2.37
CA GLY A 70 -4.15 -15.87 1.31
C GLY A 70 -3.16 -17.04 1.22
N TRP A 71 -1.87 -16.80 1.46
CA TRP A 71 -0.85 -17.85 1.47
C TRP A 71 -0.98 -18.81 2.66
N GLN A 72 -1.18 -18.31 3.88
CA GLN A 72 -1.44 -19.14 5.08
C GLN A 72 -2.79 -19.87 4.97
N ARG A 73 -3.77 -19.13 4.46
CA ARG A 73 -5.13 -19.49 4.03
C ARG A 73 -5.22 -20.65 3.08
N ASN A 74 -4.16 -20.80 2.29
CA ASN A 74 -4.30 -21.50 1.04
C ASN A 74 -5.55 -20.92 0.30
N GLU A 75 -5.70 -19.61 0.14
CA GLU A 75 -6.80 -18.97 -0.60
C GLU A 75 -6.21 -18.31 -1.86
N GLY A 76 -6.06 -19.09 -2.93
CA GLY A 76 -5.37 -18.67 -4.16
C GLY A 76 -5.96 -17.40 -4.80
N VAL A 77 -7.29 -17.23 -4.75
CA VAL A 77 -7.97 -16.05 -5.29
C VAL A 77 -7.61 -14.79 -4.50
N THR A 78 -7.56 -14.88 -3.17
CA THR A 78 -7.17 -13.78 -2.28
C THR A 78 -5.73 -13.33 -2.53
N ILE A 79 -4.82 -14.28 -2.81
CA ILE A 79 -3.43 -14.00 -3.20
C ILE A 79 -3.37 -13.23 -4.51
N VAL A 80 -4.08 -13.70 -5.55
CA VAL A 80 -4.05 -13.08 -6.87
C VAL A 80 -4.62 -11.67 -6.81
N LEU A 81 -5.75 -11.46 -6.12
CA LEU A 81 -6.33 -10.13 -5.93
C LEU A 81 -5.36 -9.19 -5.20
N GLY A 82 -4.72 -9.66 -4.13
CA GLY A 82 -3.76 -8.83 -3.39
C GLY A 82 -2.54 -8.44 -4.22
N LEU A 83 -1.99 -9.37 -5.02
CA LEU A 83 -0.89 -9.07 -5.94
C LEU A 83 -1.30 -8.07 -7.04
N VAL A 84 -2.52 -8.19 -7.57
CA VAL A 84 -3.07 -7.22 -8.53
C VAL A 84 -3.23 -5.84 -7.87
N GLY A 85 -3.71 -5.78 -6.62
CA GLY A 85 -3.82 -4.53 -5.85
C GLY A 85 -2.48 -3.84 -5.65
N ILE A 86 -1.43 -4.60 -5.29
CA ILE A 86 -0.06 -4.06 -5.18
C ILE A 86 0.44 -3.55 -6.53
N ALA A 87 0.25 -4.32 -7.61
CA ALA A 87 0.69 -3.93 -8.94
C ALA A 87 0.00 -2.65 -9.44
N LEU A 88 -1.31 -2.53 -9.24
CA LEU A 88 -2.07 -1.32 -9.57
C LEU A 88 -1.60 -0.11 -8.77
N THR A 89 -1.36 -0.29 -7.47
CA THR A 89 -0.87 0.77 -6.58
C THR A 89 0.52 1.25 -7.02
N ALA A 90 1.41 0.32 -7.34
CA ALA A 90 2.74 0.64 -7.86
C ALA A 90 2.67 1.37 -9.22
N LEU A 91 1.78 0.94 -10.12
CA LEU A 91 1.56 1.59 -11.41
C LEU A 91 1.00 3.01 -11.25
N LEU A 92 0.09 3.24 -10.29
CA LEU A 92 -0.44 4.57 -10.00
C LEU A 92 0.63 5.52 -9.47
N VAL A 93 1.45 5.06 -8.52
CA VAL A 93 2.59 5.84 -8.01
C VAL A 93 3.60 6.13 -9.11
N TRP A 94 3.93 5.12 -9.91
CA TRP A 94 4.84 5.28 -11.04
C TRP A 94 4.29 6.26 -12.08
N GLY A 95 3.02 6.13 -12.47
CA GLY A 95 2.38 7.01 -13.43
C GLY A 95 2.34 8.47 -12.93
N TYR A 96 2.01 8.67 -11.66
CA TYR A 96 2.04 10.00 -11.05
C TYR A 96 3.46 10.57 -11.00
N THR A 97 4.44 9.82 -10.49
CA THR A 97 5.83 10.30 -10.38
C THR A 97 6.51 10.50 -11.73
N TYR A 98 6.22 9.68 -12.74
CA TYR A 98 6.75 9.84 -14.09
C TYR A 98 6.13 11.07 -14.79
N HIS A 99 4.81 11.27 -14.67
CA HIS A 99 4.11 12.38 -15.30
C HIS A 99 4.34 13.73 -14.58
N PHE A 100 4.19 13.77 -13.25
CA PHE A 100 4.40 14.98 -12.43
C PHE A 100 5.86 15.23 -12.09
N GLY A 101 6.68 14.20 -11.92
CA GLY A 101 8.11 14.36 -11.62
C GLY A 101 8.87 15.02 -12.76
N HIS A 102 8.46 14.84 -14.02
CA HIS A 102 9.00 15.60 -15.14
C HIS A 102 8.68 17.09 -15.03
N ILE A 103 7.43 17.43 -14.71
CA ILE A 103 6.94 18.81 -14.60
C ILE A 103 7.60 19.52 -13.40
N LEU A 104 7.68 18.86 -12.24
CA LEU A 104 8.35 19.39 -11.05
C LEU A 104 9.86 19.59 -11.27
N ARG A 105 10.52 18.67 -11.97
CA ARG A 105 11.95 18.79 -12.30
C ARG A 105 12.20 19.95 -13.28
N GLU A 106 11.34 20.13 -14.28
CA GLU A 106 11.39 21.28 -15.19
C GLU A 106 11.15 22.62 -14.47
N ILE A 107 10.23 22.66 -13.50
CA ILE A 107 9.96 23.88 -12.71
C ILE A 107 11.12 24.18 -11.76
N TYR A 108 11.68 23.16 -11.10
CA TYR A 108 12.81 23.31 -10.18
C TYR A 108 14.09 23.76 -10.89
N GLU A 109 14.38 23.23 -12.09
CA GLU A 109 15.52 23.67 -12.90
C GLU A 109 15.35 25.08 -13.48
N ARG A 110 14.11 25.57 -13.61
CA ARG A 110 13.80 26.92 -14.06
C ARG A 110 13.72 27.96 -12.94
N MET A 111 13.72 27.56 -11.66
CA MET A 111 13.79 28.51 -10.57
C MET A 111 15.21 29.07 -10.44
N PRO A 112 15.38 30.42 -10.38
CA PRO A 112 16.68 30.99 -10.11
C PRO A 112 17.12 30.54 -8.72
N ARG A 113 18.30 29.90 -8.63
CA ARG A 113 18.96 29.64 -7.35
C ARG A 113 19.31 30.99 -6.74
N GLY A 114 18.41 31.53 -5.92
CA GLY A 114 18.67 32.70 -5.10
C GLY A 114 19.77 32.36 -4.09
N GLY A 115 20.89 33.08 -4.20
CA GLY A 115 21.98 33.06 -3.21
C GLY A 115 21.68 33.92 -2.00
#